data_AF-A0A818JXD4-F1
#
_entry.id   AF-A0A818JXD4-F1
#
_cell.length_a   1.000
_cell.length_b   1.000
_cell.length_c   1.000
_cell.angle_alpha   90.00
_cell.angle_beta   90.00
_cell.angle_gamma   90.00
#
_symmetry.space_group_name_H-M   'P 1'
#
loop_
_entity.id
_entity.type
_entity.pdbx_description
1 polymer ?
#
loop_
_entity_poly.entity_id
_entity_poly.type
_entity_poly.pdbx_seq_one_letter_code
_entity_poly.pdbx_strand_id
1 'polypeptide(L)'
;MLLNKSLNSLFRYEFLPVFYGKRNKTSSVVLAVSRKLNSTMKTLIDSKEYKNALNLFHEHYDRSTDFTRNMAIKACTNLCDCQEGHKILQKLPATSLNNPYIQTSMIHFYSFITNKTPEKALDLYDKMELEPDGIALTLLFSACAQLGNNRAKTIGKKLLEKIYHNVNHESATFNSTIHMLMKFGDLSHAEDVFDLIKKRIFTHMGQC
;
A
#
# COMPACT_ATOMS: atom_id res chain seq x y z
N MET A 1 -41.49 -17.45 20.52
CA MET A 1 -40.79 -16.74 21.63
C MET A 1 -39.49 -17.50 21.87
N LEU A 2 -38.39 -17.04 21.26
CA LEU A 2 -37.20 -16.49 21.96
C LEU A 2 -36.59 -17.52 22.94
N LEU A 3 -35.29 -17.82 23.01
CA LEU A 3 -34.08 -17.29 22.38
C LEU A 3 -32.91 -18.14 22.97
N ASN A 4 -31.92 -18.41 22.13
CA ASN A 4 -30.48 -18.30 22.43
C ASN A 4 -29.69 -19.33 23.29
N LYS A 5 -28.49 -19.59 22.76
CA LYS A 5 -27.19 -19.91 23.38
C LYS A 5 -26.99 -21.33 23.91
N SER A 6 -25.86 -22.01 23.70
CA SER A 6 -24.61 -21.69 23.01
C SER A 6 -23.66 -22.90 23.11
N LEU A 7 -22.75 -23.01 22.13
CA LEU A 7 -21.35 -23.43 22.27
C LEU A 7 -21.02 -24.93 22.41
N ASN A 8 -20.39 -25.41 21.33
CA ASN A 8 -19.18 -26.22 21.33
C ASN A 8 -19.19 -27.56 22.08
N SER A 9 -19.35 -28.63 21.31
CA SER A 9 -18.59 -29.85 21.58
C SER A 9 -18.27 -30.62 20.30
N LEU A 10 -16.97 -30.62 19.97
CA LEU A 10 -16.21 -31.78 19.50
C LEU A 10 -16.33 -32.19 18.03
N PHE A 11 -15.44 -31.60 17.22
CA PHE A 11 -14.48 -32.31 16.35
C PHE A 11 -14.98 -33.61 15.69
N ARG A 12 -15.61 -33.50 14.52
CA ARG A 12 -15.59 -34.60 13.55
C ARG A 12 -14.24 -34.63 12.84
N TYR A 13 -13.32 -35.38 13.43
CA TYR A 13 -12.18 -35.97 12.73
C TYR A 13 -12.73 -37.07 11.80
N GLU A 14 -12.80 -36.81 10.49
CA GLU A 14 -12.86 -37.88 9.50
C GLU A 14 -11.50 -37.96 8.79
N PHE A 15 -10.98 -39.19 8.82
CA PHE A 15 -9.68 -39.63 8.32
C PHE A 15 -9.40 -39.17 6.88
N LEU A 16 -8.36 -38.35 6.69
CA LEU A 16 -7.65 -38.27 5.41
C LEU A 16 -6.52 -39.32 5.42
N PRO A 17 -6.43 -40.21 4.42
CA PRO A 17 -5.33 -41.15 4.33
C PRO A 17 -4.01 -40.41 4.11
N VAL A 18 -3.02 -40.81 4.91
CA VAL A 18 -1.62 -40.40 4.81
C VAL A 18 -1.06 -40.84 3.46
N PHE A 19 -1.02 -39.93 2.48
CA PHE A 19 -0.23 -40.12 1.25
C PHE A 19 1.18 -39.57 1.46
N TYR A 20 2.08 -40.43 1.94
CA TYR A 20 3.51 -40.27 1.70
C TYR A 20 3.79 -40.52 0.22
N GLY A 21 4.42 -39.55 -0.46
CA GLY A 21 5.13 -39.77 -1.73
C GLY A 21 4.41 -39.38 -3.02
N LYS A 22 4.43 -38.08 -3.36
CA LYS A 22 4.53 -37.55 -4.74
C LYS A 22 4.91 -36.06 -4.70
N ARG A 23 6.12 -35.75 -4.22
CA ARG A 23 6.76 -34.45 -4.46
C ARG A 23 7.38 -34.45 -5.87
N ASN A 24 7.24 -33.34 -6.61
CA ASN A 24 8.15 -32.85 -7.69
C ASN A 24 7.68 -32.75 -9.16
N LYS A 25 6.38 -32.72 -9.50
CA LYS A 25 5.94 -32.18 -10.83
C LYS A 25 4.80 -31.16 -10.76
N THR A 26 3.81 -31.35 -9.90
CA THR A 26 2.70 -30.40 -9.72
C THR A 26 3.17 -29.07 -9.10
N SER A 27 4.11 -29.12 -8.16
CA SER A 27 4.67 -27.91 -7.52
C SER A 27 5.49 -27.05 -8.49
N SER A 28 6.29 -27.65 -9.38
CA SER A 28 7.12 -26.89 -10.33
C SER A 28 6.28 -26.20 -11.42
N VAL A 29 5.22 -26.85 -11.90
CA VAL A 29 4.30 -26.26 -12.88
C VAL A 29 3.49 -25.12 -12.27
N VAL A 30 2.96 -25.29 -11.05
CA VAL A 30 2.20 -24.23 -10.35
C VAL A 30 3.10 -23.01 -10.06
N LEU A 31 4.36 -23.25 -9.69
CA LEU A 31 5.35 -22.18 -9.51
C LEU A 31 5.68 -21.47 -10.84
N ALA A 32 5.83 -22.22 -11.94
CA ALA A 32 6.11 -21.63 -13.25
C ALA A 32 4.96 -20.74 -13.75
N VAL A 33 3.70 -21.19 -13.57
CA VAL A 33 2.51 -20.41 -13.92
C VAL A 33 2.43 -19.13 -13.08
N SER A 34 2.66 -19.21 -11.77
CA SER A 34 2.64 -18.04 -10.88
C SER A 34 3.75 -17.04 -11.24
N ARG A 35 4.94 -17.52 -11.64
CA ARG A 35 6.03 -16.65 -12.12
C ARG A 35 5.66 -15.95 -13.42
N LYS A 36 5.06 -16.67 -14.38
CA LYS A 36 4.64 -16.08 -15.65
C LYS A 36 3.55 -15.04 -15.41
N LEU A 37 2.56 -15.34 -14.56
CA LEU A 37 1.53 -14.39 -14.18
C LEU A 37 2.11 -13.12 -13.54
N ASN A 38 3.01 -13.26 -12.56
CA ASN A 38 3.68 -12.12 -11.94
C ASN A 38 4.44 -11.26 -12.98
N SER A 39 5.22 -11.92 -13.85
CA SER A 39 5.96 -11.23 -14.90
C SER A 39 5.04 -10.47 -15.86
N THR A 40 3.99 -11.10 -16.37
CA THR A 40 3.03 -10.45 -17.27
C THR A 40 2.29 -9.31 -16.56
N MET A 41 1.86 -9.50 -15.32
CA MET A 41 1.24 -8.44 -14.52
C MET A 41 2.17 -7.23 -14.40
N LYS A 42 3.46 -7.43 -14.11
CA LYS A 42 4.43 -6.35 -14.03
C LYS A 42 4.57 -5.61 -15.36
N THR A 43 4.73 -6.34 -16.45
CA THR A 43 4.83 -5.75 -17.80
C THR A 43 3.61 -4.90 -18.14
N LEU A 44 2.40 -5.38 -17.87
CA LEU A 44 1.16 -4.64 -18.14
C LEU A 44 1.07 -3.35 -17.32
N ILE A 45 1.48 -3.38 -16.05
CA ILE A 45 1.51 -2.18 -15.20
C ILE A 45 2.52 -1.16 -15.74
N ASP A 46 3.72 -1.60 -16.13
CA ASP A 46 4.77 -0.71 -16.65
C ASP A 46 4.38 -0.10 -18.00
N SER A 47 3.71 -0.88 -18.86
CA SER A 47 3.13 -0.43 -20.13
C SER A 47 1.85 0.40 -19.96
N LYS A 48 1.39 0.64 -18.72
CA LYS A 48 0.16 1.37 -18.38
C LYS A 48 -1.12 0.73 -18.94
N GLU A 49 -1.09 -0.57 -19.22
CA GLU A 49 -2.22 -1.36 -19.71
C GLU A 49 -3.08 -1.85 -18.53
N TYR A 50 -3.56 -0.92 -17.70
CA TYR A 50 -4.19 -1.24 -16.42
C TYR A 50 -5.46 -2.11 -16.55
N LYS A 51 -6.28 -1.89 -17.59
CA LYS A 51 -7.48 -2.70 -17.84
C LYS A 51 -7.11 -4.15 -18.17
N ASN A 52 -6.07 -4.36 -18.97
CA ASN A 52 -5.59 -5.70 -19.32
C ASN A 52 -5.00 -6.40 -18.09
N ALA A 53 -4.28 -5.65 -17.23
CA ALA A 53 -3.79 -6.17 -15.96
C ALA A 53 -4.93 -6.65 -15.05
N LEU A 54 -6.03 -5.90 -14.95
CA LEU A 54 -7.20 -6.31 -14.17
C LEU A 54 -7.90 -7.53 -14.77
N ASN A 55 -8.09 -7.58 -16.09
CA ASN A 55 -8.68 -8.74 -16.75
C ASN A 55 -7.86 -10.01 -16.47
N LEU A 56 -6.53 -9.94 -16.63
CA LEU A 56 -5.62 -11.05 -16.35
C LEU A 56 -5.64 -11.46 -14.87
N PHE A 57 -5.74 -10.49 -13.97
CA PHE A 57 -5.88 -10.76 -12.54
C PHE A 57 -7.19 -11.50 -12.22
N HIS A 58 -8.31 -11.12 -12.83
CA HIS A 58 -9.59 -11.79 -12.62
C HIS A 58 -9.62 -13.20 -13.22
N GLU A 59 -9.06 -13.38 -14.41
CA GLU A 59 -8.94 -14.70 -15.05
C GLU A 59 -8.15 -15.70 -14.19
N HIS A 60 -7.17 -15.21 -13.43
CA HIS A 60 -6.30 -16.02 -12.60
C HIS A 60 -6.40 -15.71 -11.10
N TYR A 61 -7.58 -15.27 -10.64
CA TYR A 61 -7.78 -14.84 -9.27
C TYR A 61 -7.40 -15.91 -8.24
N ASP A 62 -7.77 -17.18 -8.49
CA ASP A 62 -7.46 -18.32 -7.60
C ASP A 62 -5.97 -18.61 -7.47
N ARG A 63 -5.16 -18.15 -8.42
CA ARG A 63 -3.70 -18.30 -8.45
C ARG A 63 -2.98 -17.01 -8.10
N SER A 64 -3.71 -15.99 -7.65
CA SER A 64 -3.14 -14.69 -7.32
C SER A 64 -2.19 -14.80 -6.12
N THR A 65 -1.06 -14.13 -6.24
CA THR A 65 -0.08 -13.92 -5.17
C THR A 65 -0.20 -12.50 -4.64
N ASP A 66 0.44 -12.20 -3.50
CA ASP A 66 0.54 -10.84 -2.97
C ASP A 66 1.09 -9.86 -4.00
N PHE A 67 2.05 -10.31 -4.83
CA PHE A 67 2.58 -9.53 -5.93
C PHE A 67 1.50 -9.16 -6.95
N THR A 68 0.73 -10.15 -7.44
CA THR A 68 -0.34 -9.88 -8.42
C THR A 68 -1.45 -9.01 -7.85
N ARG A 69 -1.82 -9.21 -6.58
CA ARG A 69 -2.82 -8.39 -5.88
C ARG A 69 -2.34 -6.96 -5.73
N ASN A 70 -1.07 -6.77 -5.34
CA ASN A 70 -0.43 -5.45 -5.30
C ASN A 70 -0.49 -4.75 -6.66
N MET A 71 -0.16 -5.44 -7.75
CA MET A 71 -0.24 -4.89 -9.11
C MET A 71 -1.68 -4.54 -9.49
N ALA A 72 -2.67 -5.37 -9.15
CA ALA A 72 -4.08 -5.10 -9.43
C ALA A 72 -4.60 -3.87 -8.66
N ILE A 73 -4.19 -3.68 -7.40
CA ILE A 73 -4.51 -2.47 -6.62
C ILE A 73 -3.91 -1.24 -7.32
N LYS A 74 -2.65 -1.30 -7.76
CA LYS A 74 -2.01 -0.21 -8.51
C LYS A 74 -2.76 0.12 -9.81
N ALA A 75 -3.23 -0.89 -10.53
CA ALA A 75 -4.06 -0.69 -11.73
C ALA A 75 -5.37 0.04 -11.38
N CYS A 76 -6.06 -0.36 -10.31
CA CYS A 76 -7.29 0.31 -9.86
C CYS A 76 -7.04 1.78 -9.52
N THR A 77 -5.96 2.09 -8.78
CA THR A 77 -5.59 3.48 -8.45
C THR A 77 -5.37 4.33 -9.70
N ASN A 78 -4.63 3.80 -10.69
CA ASN A 78 -4.35 4.55 -11.93
C ASN A 78 -5.57 4.69 -12.85
N LEU A 79 -6.52 3.76 -12.79
CA LEU A 79 -7.80 3.87 -13.50
C LEU A 79 -8.84 4.71 -12.76
N CYS A 80 -8.54 5.15 -11.52
CA CYS A 80 -9.52 5.72 -10.59
C CYS A 80 -10.74 4.79 -10.36
N ASP A 81 -10.58 3.48 -10.53
CA ASP A 81 -11.65 2.51 -10.34
C ASP A 81 -11.82 2.20 -8.85
N CYS A 82 -12.61 3.05 -8.21
CA CYS A 82 -12.90 2.94 -6.79
C CYS A 82 -13.61 1.64 -6.47
N GLN A 83 -14.54 1.21 -7.32
CA GLN A 83 -15.42 0.08 -7.04
C GLN A 83 -14.62 -1.21 -7.06
N GLU A 84 -13.81 -1.42 -8.10
CA GLU A 84 -13.01 -2.64 -8.21
C GLU A 84 -11.88 -2.67 -7.17
N GLY A 85 -11.22 -1.54 -6.94
CA GLY A 85 -10.20 -1.44 -5.89
C GLY A 85 -10.74 -1.86 -4.52
N HIS A 86 -11.93 -1.38 -4.13
CA HIS A 86 -12.55 -1.79 -2.87
C HIS A 86 -12.87 -3.29 -2.81
N LYS A 87 -13.36 -3.90 -3.91
CA LYS A 87 -13.63 -5.35 -3.95
C LYS A 87 -12.36 -6.17 -3.75
N ILE A 88 -11.26 -5.77 -4.41
CA ILE A 88 -9.97 -6.45 -4.27
C ILE A 88 -9.46 -6.34 -2.83
N LEU A 89 -9.51 -5.13 -2.26
CA LEU A 89 -9.05 -4.86 -0.90
C LEU A 89 -9.85 -5.63 0.16
N GLN A 90 -11.17 -5.75 0.02
CA GLN A 90 -12.01 -6.49 0.95
C GLN A 90 -11.72 -8.00 0.94
N LYS A 91 -11.25 -8.55 -0.18
CA LYS A 91 -10.94 -9.97 -0.34
C LYS A 91 -9.47 -10.31 -0.06
N LEU A 92 -8.67 -9.34 0.41
CA LEU A 92 -7.27 -9.62 0.76
C LEU A 92 -7.20 -10.61 1.94
N PRO A 93 -6.36 -11.66 1.84
CA PRO A 93 -6.05 -12.51 2.99
C PRO A 93 -5.44 -11.68 4.12
N ALA A 94 -5.75 -12.02 5.38
CA ALA A 94 -5.17 -11.34 6.54
C ALA A 94 -3.63 -11.36 6.51
N THR A 95 -3.03 -12.45 6.00
CA THR A 95 -1.57 -12.60 5.84
C THR A 95 -0.97 -11.57 4.89
N SER A 96 -1.73 -11.09 3.91
CA SER A 96 -1.27 -10.12 2.91
C SER A 96 -1.27 -8.69 3.46
N LEU A 97 -1.99 -8.42 4.55
CA LEU A 97 -2.13 -7.07 5.13
C LEU A 97 -0.84 -6.57 5.78
N ASN A 98 0.06 -7.47 6.16
CA ASN A 98 1.38 -7.13 6.72
C ASN A 98 2.46 -6.99 5.65
N ASN A 99 2.13 -7.20 4.38
CA ASN A 99 3.08 -7.03 3.29
C ASN A 99 3.28 -5.53 3.02
N PRO A 100 4.51 -4.98 3.17
CA PRO A 100 4.76 -3.55 3.07
C PRO A 100 4.39 -2.99 1.68
N TYR A 101 4.58 -3.76 0.61
CA TYR A 101 4.21 -3.32 -0.74
C TYR A 101 2.69 -3.21 -0.93
N ILE A 102 1.94 -4.12 -0.31
CA ILE A 102 0.47 -4.05 -0.32
C ILE A 102 0.02 -2.87 0.54
N GLN A 103 0.58 -2.67 1.72
CA GLN A 103 0.26 -1.54 2.59
C GLN A 103 0.50 -0.19 1.88
N THR A 104 1.65 0.00 1.22
CA THR A 104 1.94 1.21 0.44
C THR A 104 0.91 1.41 -0.69
N SER A 105 0.54 0.35 -1.41
CA SER A 105 -0.49 0.46 -2.46
C SER A 105 -1.89 0.71 -1.92
N MET A 106 -2.23 0.18 -0.75
CA MET A 106 -3.49 0.45 -0.06
C MET A 106 -3.56 1.92 0.39
N ILE A 107 -2.48 2.43 0.99
CA ILE A 107 -2.34 3.84 1.35
C ILE A 107 -2.51 4.70 0.09
N HIS A 108 -1.83 4.36 -1.01
CA HIS A 108 -1.95 5.08 -2.27
C HIS A 108 -3.39 5.12 -2.78
N PHE A 109 -4.05 3.96 -2.82
CA PHE A 109 -5.43 3.86 -3.26
C PHE A 109 -6.34 4.76 -2.40
N TYR A 110 -6.27 4.67 -1.08
CA TYR A 110 -7.14 5.44 -0.19
C TYR A 110 -6.80 6.93 -0.11
N SER A 111 -5.54 7.32 -0.31
CA SER A 111 -5.11 8.72 -0.32
C SER A 111 -5.46 9.44 -1.62
N PHE A 112 -5.55 8.71 -2.74
CA PHE A 112 -5.77 9.31 -4.06
C PHE A 112 -7.25 9.32 -4.47
N ILE A 113 -8.02 8.30 -4.06
CA ILE A 113 -9.43 8.20 -4.40
C ILE A 113 -10.25 9.26 -3.63
N THR A 114 -10.89 10.15 -4.40
CA THR A 114 -11.57 11.38 -3.93
C THR A 114 -12.84 11.14 -3.09
N ASN A 115 -13.30 9.89 -2.98
CA ASN A 115 -14.51 9.50 -2.26
C ASN A 115 -14.29 9.33 -0.73
N LYS A 116 -13.72 10.35 -0.08
CA LYS A 116 -13.66 10.52 1.39
C LYS A 116 -12.99 9.38 2.17
N THR A 117 -11.89 8.82 1.67
CA THR A 117 -11.11 7.82 2.41
C THR A 117 -9.67 8.17 2.80
N PRO A 118 -9.17 9.43 2.77
CA PRO A 118 -7.82 9.67 3.25
C PRO A 118 -7.66 9.32 4.74
N GLU A 119 -8.76 9.30 5.51
CA GLU A 119 -8.77 8.80 6.90
C GLU A 119 -8.38 7.32 6.97
N LYS A 120 -8.82 6.49 6.01
CA LYS A 120 -8.43 5.07 5.94
C LYS A 120 -6.94 4.91 5.65
N ALA A 121 -6.31 5.85 4.93
CA ALA A 121 -4.87 5.83 4.74
C ALA A 121 -4.13 6.03 6.07
N LEU A 122 -4.65 6.89 6.95
CA LEU A 122 -4.12 7.06 8.31
C LEU A 122 -4.42 5.85 9.21
N ASP A 123 -5.60 5.23 9.08
CA ASP A 123 -5.93 3.99 9.81
C ASP A 123 -5.01 2.83 9.41
N LEU A 124 -4.57 2.79 8.16
CA LEU A 124 -3.60 1.82 7.69
C LEU A 124 -2.22 2.12 8.24
N TYR A 125 -1.80 3.40 8.26
CA TYR A 125 -0.54 3.80 8.88
C TYR A 125 -0.46 3.38 10.35
N ASP A 126 -1.53 3.56 11.13
CA ASP A 126 -1.57 3.16 12.55
C ASP A 126 -1.41 1.64 12.75
N LYS A 127 -1.70 0.84 11.71
CA LYS A 127 -1.56 -0.62 11.72
C LYS A 127 -0.25 -1.11 11.09
N MET A 128 0.56 -0.21 10.53
CA MET A 128 1.86 -0.62 9.98
C MET A 128 2.82 -0.95 11.11
N GLU A 129 3.34 -2.17 11.12
CA GLU A 129 4.42 -2.59 12.02
C GLU A 129 5.78 -2.10 11.53
N LEU A 130 5.92 -1.94 10.22
CA LEU A 130 7.13 -1.48 9.56
C LEU A 130 7.07 0.01 9.27
N GLU A 131 8.24 0.64 9.30
CA GLU A 131 8.37 2.04 8.96
C GLU A 131 7.99 2.31 7.49
N PRO A 132 7.12 3.30 7.21
CA PRO A 132 6.80 3.72 5.85
C PRO A 132 8.04 4.08 5.03
N ASP A 133 8.10 3.56 3.81
CA ASP A 133 9.09 3.97 2.82
C ASP A 133 8.81 5.38 2.26
N GLY A 134 9.71 5.90 1.43
CA GLY A 134 9.58 7.25 0.85
C GLY A 134 8.28 7.45 0.05
N ILE A 135 7.80 6.40 -0.63
CA ILE A 135 6.54 6.44 -1.38
C ILE A 135 5.36 6.55 -0.39
N ALA A 136 5.31 5.68 0.61
CA ALA A 136 4.26 5.71 1.63
C ALA A 136 4.27 7.03 2.41
N LEU A 137 5.43 7.58 2.76
CA LEU A 137 5.56 8.90 3.41
C LEU A 137 4.91 9.99 2.55
N THR A 138 5.26 10.04 1.26
CA THR A 138 4.70 11.02 0.31
C THR A 138 3.17 10.96 0.28
N LEU A 139 2.61 9.75 0.22
CA LEU A 139 1.17 9.52 0.18
C LEU A 139 0.48 9.87 1.50
N LEU A 140 1.11 9.58 2.64
CA LEU A 140 0.60 9.93 3.96
C LEU A 140 0.60 11.44 4.19
N PHE A 141 1.62 12.17 3.73
CA PHE A 141 1.62 13.63 3.77
C PHE A 141 0.50 14.21 2.91
N SER A 142 0.28 13.66 1.71
CA SER A 142 -0.85 14.05 0.86
C SER A 142 -2.20 13.79 1.55
N ALA A 143 -2.39 12.62 2.17
CA ALA A 143 -3.60 12.32 2.93
C ALA A 143 -3.79 13.28 4.12
N CYS A 144 -2.71 13.60 4.84
CA CYS A 144 -2.73 14.56 5.94
C CYS A 144 -3.14 15.96 5.45
N ALA A 145 -2.57 16.42 4.34
CA ALA A 145 -2.89 17.69 3.70
C ALA A 145 -4.36 17.78 3.26
N GLN A 146 -4.92 16.68 2.74
CA GLN A 146 -6.32 16.59 2.34
C GLN A 146 -7.29 16.63 3.53
N LEU A 147 -6.91 16.01 4.65
CA LEU A 147 -7.76 15.92 5.83
C LEU A 147 -7.79 17.22 6.65
N GLY A 148 -6.63 17.85 6.87
CA GLY A 148 -6.52 19.12 7.61
C GLY A 148 -6.95 19.08 9.08
N ASN A 149 -7.39 17.93 9.60
CA ASN A 149 -7.93 17.78 10.95
C ASN A 149 -6.81 17.56 11.99
N ASN A 150 -7.17 17.57 13.28
CA ASN A 150 -6.18 17.45 14.37
C ASN A 150 -5.41 16.13 14.35
N ARG A 151 -6.05 15.02 13.98
CA ARG A 151 -5.39 13.71 13.87
C ARG A 151 -4.32 13.74 12.77
N ALA A 152 -4.67 14.26 11.60
CA ALA A 152 -3.74 14.44 10.49
C ALA A 152 -2.57 15.34 10.87
N LYS A 153 -2.80 16.40 11.65
CA LYS A 153 -1.72 17.25 12.18
C LYS A 153 -0.78 16.48 13.10
N THR A 154 -1.31 15.69 14.04
CA THR A 154 -0.49 14.88 14.96
C THR A 154 0.33 13.84 14.21
N ILE A 155 -0.28 13.10 13.29
CA ILE A 155 0.41 12.10 12.47
C ILE A 155 1.45 12.76 11.55
N GLY A 156 1.07 13.85 10.87
CA GLY A 156 1.96 14.60 9.99
C GLY A 156 3.21 15.10 10.71
N LYS A 157 3.08 15.63 11.93
CA LYS A 157 4.21 16.03 12.77
C LYS A 157 5.09 14.85 13.16
N LYS A 158 4.51 13.72 13.55
CA LYS A 158 5.28 12.49 13.84
C LYS A 158 6.08 12.02 12.62
N LEU A 159 5.48 12.10 11.43
CA LEU A 159 6.15 11.72 10.18
C LEU A 159 7.23 12.72 9.75
N LEU A 160 7.07 14.00 10.11
CA LEU A 160 8.02 15.06 9.78
C LEU A 160 9.42 14.81 10.37
N GLU A 161 9.51 14.24 11.58
CA GLU A 161 10.79 13.84 12.19
C GLU A 161 11.64 12.96 11.26
N LYS A 162 10.99 12.11 10.45
CA LYS A 162 11.68 11.23 9.50
C LYS A 162 12.29 11.97 8.32
N ILE A 163 11.75 13.13 7.99
CA ILE A 163 12.29 14.01 6.94
C ILE A 163 13.56 14.69 7.43
N TYR A 164 13.61 15.08 8.70
CA TYR A 164 14.81 15.67 9.29
C TYR A 164 15.90 14.63 9.57
N HIS A 165 15.54 13.41 9.99
CA HIS A 165 16.51 12.35 10.28
C HIS A 165 17.12 11.68 9.04
N ASN A 166 16.41 11.66 7.91
CA ASN A 166 16.91 11.09 6.66
C ASN A 166 16.72 12.10 5.54
N VAL A 167 17.81 12.66 5.02
CA VAL A 167 17.75 13.68 3.96
C VAL A 167 17.73 13.08 2.54
N ASN A 168 17.83 11.75 2.42
CA ASN A 168 17.87 11.02 1.15
C ASN A 168 16.47 10.68 0.62
N HIS A 169 15.50 11.59 0.79
CA HIS A 169 14.16 11.42 0.22
C HIS A 169 14.08 11.99 -1.20
N GLU A 170 13.10 11.53 -1.98
CA GLU A 170 12.82 12.08 -3.30
C GLU A 170 12.18 13.47 -3.19
N SER A 171 12.34 14.30 -4.23
CA SER A 171 11.74 15.65 -4.27
C SER A 171 10.21 15.61 -4.08
N ALA A 172 9.55 14.55 -4.55
CA ALA A 172 8.11 14.35 -4.37
C ALA A 172 7.72 14.28 -2.88
N THR A 173 8.53 13.62 -2.04
CA THR A 173 8.31 13.52 -0.59
C THR A 173 8.40 14.90 0.04
N PHE A 174 9.48 15.63 -0.22
CA PHE A 174 9.66 16.99 0.31
C PHE A 174 8.54 17.95 -0.11
N ASN A 175 8.15 17.92 -1.38
CA ASN A 175 7.04 18.75 -1.89
C ASN A 175 5.73 18.41 -1.19
N SER A 176 5.46 17.13 -0.93
CA SER A 176 4.25 16.69 -0.22
C SER A 176 4.28 17.10 1.25
N THR A 177 5.45 17.05 1.91
CA THR A 177 5.67 17.57 3.26
C THR A 177 5.37 19.07 3.34
N ILE A 178 5.94 19.87 2.43
CA ILE A 178 5.70 21.32 2.39
C ILE A 178 4.22 21.60 2.16
N HIS A 179 3.59 20.92 1.20
CA HIS A 179 2.16 21.09 0.93
C HIS A 179 1.30 20.79 2.16
N MET A 180 1.61 19.72 2.90
CA MET A 180 0.93 19.40 4.17
C MET A 180 1.13 20.52 5.20
N LEU A 181 2.35 21.00 5.41
CA LEU A 181 2.65 22.05 6.38
C LEU A 181 1.92 23.36 6.04
N MET A 182 1.87 23.73 4.76
CA MET A 182 1.10 24.87 4.28
C MET A 182 -0.40 24.70 4.56
N LYS A 183 -0.97 23.51 4.35
CA LYS A 183 -2.38 23.22 4.68
C LYS A 183 -2.65 23.30 6.18
N PHE A 184 -1.65 23.03 7.00
CA PHE A 184 -1.76 23.14 8.46
C PHE A 184 -1.54 24.56 8.98
N GLY A 185 -1.05 25.47 8.14
CA GLY A 185 -0.65 26.83 8.51
C GLY A 185 0.71 26.89 9.23
N ASP A 186 1.51 25.83 9.16
CA ASP A 186 2.80 25.71 9.84
C ASP A 186 3.94 26.21 8.93
N LEU A 187 3.97 27.53 8.72
CA LEU A 187 4.92 28.17 7.80
C LEU A 187 6.38 28.01 8.26
N SER A 188 6.63 28.03 9.57
CA SER A 188 7.98 27.89 10.13
C SER A 188 8.63 26.57 9.71
N HIS A 189 7.95 25.44 9.94
CA HIS A 189 8.50 24.15 9.52
C HIS A 189 8.56 24.00 7.99
N ALA A 190 7.65 24.66 7.25
CA ALA A 190 7.70 24.65 5.79
C ALA A 190 8.96 25.33 5.25
N GLU A 191 9.37 26.45 5.87
CA GLU A 191 10.62 27.14 5.58
C GLU A 191 11.84 26.28 5.95
N ASP A 192 11.83 25.62 7.10
CA ASP A 192 12.90 24.71 7.53
C ASP A 192 13.13 23.57 6.53
N VAL A 193 12.05 22.95 6.03
CA VAL A 193 12.12 21.90 5.01
C VAL A 193 12.63 22.47 3.69
N PHE A 194 12.22 23.69 3.30
CA PHE A 194 12.69 24.32 2.07
C PHE A 194 14.21 24.59 2.12
N ASP A 195 14.72 25.05 3.26
CA ASP A 195 16.15 25.30 3.43
C ASP A 195 16.97 24.00 3.50
N LEU A 196 16.39 22.91 4.04
CA LEU A 196 16.98 21.58 3.96
C LEU A 196 17.18 21.13 2.50
N ILE A 197 16.17 21.33 1.65
CA ILE A 197 16.25 20.99 0.21
C ILE A 197 17.35 21.82 -0.47
N LYS A 198 17.43 23.13 -0.20
CA LYS A 198 18.48 23.99 -0.75
C LYS A 198 19.87 23.46 -0.41
N LYS A 199 20.12 23.18 0.88
CA LYS A 199 21.42 22.65 1.35
C LYS A 199 21.82 21.39 0.57
N ARG A 200 20.89 20.46 0.36
CA ARG A 200 21.11 19.26 -0.45
C ARG A 200 21.53 19.57 -1.89
N ILE A 201 20.81 20.47 -2.56
CA ILE A 201 21.12 20.84 -3.95
C ILE A 201 22.52 21.46 -4.04
N PHE A 202 22.87 22.36 -3.12
CA PHE A 202 24.19 22.98 -3.08
C PHE A 202 25.31 21.96 -2.79
N THR A 203 25.10 20.98 -1.90
CA THR A 203 26.09 19.93 -1.65
C THR A 203 26.33 19.01 -2.85
N HIS A 204 25.33 18.79 -3.71
CA HIS A 204 25.51 18.00 -4.94
C HIS A 204 26.18 18.80 -6.07
N MET A 205 26.03 20.12 -6.11
CA MET A 205 26.71 20.97 -7.11
C MET A 205 28.16 21.34 -6.74
N GLY A 206 28.57 21.16 -5.48
CA GLY A 206 29.95 21.38 -5.02
C GLY A 206 30.89 20.17 -5.18
N GLN A 207 30.43 19.10 -5.82
CA GLN A 207 31.21 17.87 -6.08
C GLN A 207 31.57 17.68 -7.57
N CYS A 208 31.46 18.73 -8.38
CA CYS A 208 31.93 18.76 -9.77
C CYS A 208 33.24 19.50 -9.90
#